data_AF-A0A1Q8SSB4-F1
#
_entry.id   AF-A0A1Q8SSB4-F1
#
_cell.length_a   1.000
_cell.length_b   1.000
_cell.length_c   1.000
_cell.angle_alpha   90.00
_cell.angle_beta   90.00
_cell.angle_gamma   90.00
#
_symmetry.space_group_name_H-M   'P 1'
#
loop_
_entity.id
_entity.type
_entity.pdbx_description
1 polymer ?
#
loop_
_entity_poly.entity_id
_entity_poly.type
_entity_poly.pdbx_seq_one_letter_code
_entity_poly.pdbx_strand_id
1 'polypeptide(L)'
;MKTTDALAESLGVPESLIARLKATDRVVLVASNPNITRRHIRQAQITPRSLVFSFNKCRQLHKLPFDTSHYLVHRYGVRDKHYFGYPHKLRVRLFERFARDTTTLLLDGEAEPADGKHVYGIPMLGKLSLLENYPFDTLPERGGASTGFYMIALLAELKTALGLDFSMALIGFTDGGGGRQWYGHAWEFERQMTARLNPEMIEVFPKKQT
;
A
#
# COMPACT_ATOMS: atom_id res chain seq x y z
N MET A 1 -4.59 -21.43 -21.08
CA MET A 1 -5.04 -21.00 -19.73
C MET A 1 -3.99 -21.36 -18.65
N LYS A 2 -2.69 -21.12 -18.91
CA LYS A 2 -1.56 -21.41 -18.00
C LYS A 2 -0.69 -20.16 -17.72
N THR A 3 -1.08 -19.00 -18.26
CA THR A 3 -0.23 -17.81 -18.36
C THR A 3 -0.44 -16.79 -17.24
N THR A 4 -1.62 -16.79 -16.59
CA THR A 4 -2.01 -15.77 -15.62
C THR A 4 -1.53 -16.06 -14.20
N ASP A 5 -1.53 -17.32 -13.77
CA ASP A 5 -0.96 -17.71 -12.47
C ASP A 5 0.57 -17.63 -12.47
N ALA A 6 1.22 -17.90 -13.62
CA ALA A 6 2.66 -17.76 -13.79
C ALA A 6 3.15 -16.31 -13.66
N LEU A 7 2.34 -15.33 -14.09
CA LEU A 7 2.66 -13.91 -13.91
C LEU A 7 2.59 -13.52 -12.43
N ALA A 8 1.56 -13.95 -11.70
CA ALA A 8 1.44 -13.65 -10.27
C ALA A 8 2.58 -14.30 -9.44
N GLU A 9 2.99 -15.51 -9.81
CA GLU A 9 4.17 -16.17 -9.24
C GLU A 9 5.47 -15.39 -9.56
N SER A 10 5.63 -14.92 -10.80
CA SER A 10 6.78 -14.10 -11.20
C SER A 10 6.85 -12.74 -10.50
N LEU A 11 5.72 -12.22 -10.01
CA LEU A 11 5.65 -10.99 -9.22
C LEU A 11 6.00 -11.22 -7.74
N GLY A 12 6.26 -12.47 -7.31
CA GLY A 12 6.61 -12.81 -5.93
C GLY A 12 5.48 -12.55 -4.93
N VAL A 13 4.22 -12.60 -5.39
CA VAL A 13 3.05 -12.28 -4.57
C VAL A 13 2.54 -13.55 -3.88
N PRO A 14 2.23 -13.52 -2.56
CA PRO A 14 1.74 -14.71 -1.87
C PRO A 14 0.35 -15.14 -2.38
N GLU A 15 0.14 -16.45 -2.54
CA GLU A 15 -1.14 -17.03 -2.99
C GLU A 15 -2.33 -16.59 -2.12
N SER A 16 -2.09 -16.40 -0.82
CA SER A 16 -3.11 -15.92 0.12
C SER A 16 -3.62 -14.53 -0.25
N LEU A 17 -2.76 -13.64 -0.76
CA LEU A 17 -3.18 -12.33 -1.28
C LEU A 17 -3.98 -12.49 -2.58
N ILE A 18 -3.54 -13.35 -3.50
CA ILE A 18 -4.25 -13.62 -4.76
C ILE A 18 -5.67 -14.13 -4.48
N ALA A 19 -5.81 -15.11 -3.59
CA ALA A 19 -7.10 -15.68 -3.20
C ALA A 19 -8.03 -14.62 -2.59
N ARG A 20 -7.50 -13.72 -1.77
CA ARG A 20 -8.26 -12.60 -1.20
C ARG A 20 -8.68 -11.61 -2.28
N LEU A 21 -7.79 -11.23 -3.19
CA LEU A 21 -8.10 -10.33 -4.30
C LEU A 21 -9.18 -10.89 -5.23
N LYS A 22 -9.21 -12.21 -5.45
CA LYS A 22 -10.29 -12.89 -6.20
C LYS A 22 -11.64 -12.85 -5.48
N ALA A 23 -11.67 -12.74 -4.16
CA ALA A 23 -12.89 -12.78 -3.35
C ALA A 23 -13.44 -11.40 -2.93
N THR A 24 -12.66 -10.34 -3.16
CA THR A 24 -13.05 -8.97 -2.81
C THR A 24 -13.70 -8.26 -3.99
N ASP A 25 -14.62 -7.35 -3.67
CA ASP A 25 -15.19 -6.42 -4.64
C ASP A 25 -14.56 -5.01 -4.50
N ARG A 26 -13.75 -4.80 -3.45
CA ARG A 26 -13.25 -3.48 -3.07
C ARG A 26 -11.90 -3.52 -2.36
N VAL A 27 -10.93 -2.85 -2.95
CA VAL A 27 -9.61 -2.63 -2.38
C VAL A 27 -9.47 -1.18 -1.94
N VAL A 28 -9.06 -0.96 -0.70
CA VAL A 28 -8.92 0.37 -0.09
C VAL A 28 -7.48 0.58 0.36
N LEU A 29 -6.81 1.58 -0.18
CA LEU A 29 -5.45 1.96 0.19
C LEU A 29 -5.51 3.18 1.09
N VAL A 30 -4.85 3.10 2.26
CA VAL A 30 -4.90 4.13 3.29
C VAL A 30 -3.52 4.73 3.50
N ALA A 31 -3.29 5.91 2.95
CA ALA A 31 -2.00 6.60 3.06
C ALA A 31 -1.61 6.86 4.53
N SER A 32 -0.31 7.01 4.79
CA SER A 32 0.21 7.40 6.12
C SER A 32 0.00 8.91 6.43
N ASN A 33 -1.04 9.52 5.86
CA ASN A 33 -1.35 10.95 5.98
C ASN A 33 -1.99 11.28 7.35
N PRO A 34 -1.39 12.13 8.20
CA PRO A 34 -1.91 12.45 9.53
C PRO A 34 -3.30 13.08 9.52
N ASN A 35 -3.67 13.78 8.45
CA ASN A 35 -4.91 14.53 8.33
C ASN A 35 -6.12 13.64 8.01
N ILE A 36 -5.92 12.34 7.75
CA ILE A 36 -7.02 11.38 7.58
C ILE A 36 -7.89 11.39 8.83
N THR A 37 -9.21 11.48 8.69
CA THR A 37 -10.17 11.47 9.79
C THR A 37 -11.11 10.28 9.67
N ARG A 38 -11.92 10.00 10.70
CA ARG A 38 -12.97 8.96 10.60
C ARG A 38 -14.00 9.28 9.51
N ARG A 39 -14.18 10.55 9.13
CA ARG A 39 -15.04 10.93 8.00
C ARG A 39 -14.51 10.37 6.69
N HIS A 40 -13.21 10.54 6.44
CA HIS A 40 -12.55 9.99 5.24
C HIS A 40 -12.64 8.47 5.20
N ILE A 41 -12.45 7.79 6.35
CA ILE A 41 -12.62 6.33 6.43
C ILE A 41 -14.06 5.89 6.11
N ARG A 42 -15.08 6.61 6.60
CA ARG A 42 -16.48 6.31 6.30
C ARG A 42 -16.84 6.53 4.83
N GLN A 43 -16.27 7.57 4.20
CA GLN A 43 -16.46 7.82 2.77
C GLN A 43 -15.94 6.66 1.92
N ALA A 44 -14.92 5.93 2.39
CA ALA A 44 -14.40 4.77 1.70
C ALA A 44 -15.31 3.54 1.73
N GLN A 45 -16.45 3.59 2.43
CA GLN A 45 -17.45 2.52 2.46
C GLN A 45 -16.82 1.14 2.68
N ILE A 46 -15.89 1.06 3.65
CA ILE A 46 -15.21 -0.20 3.98
C ILE A 46 -16.23 -1.17 4.57
N THR A 47 -16.28 -2.37 4.00
CA THR A 47 -17.16 -3.48 4.42
C THR A 47 -16.32 -4.69 4.82
N PRO A 48 -16.89 -5.73 5.47
CA PRO A 48 -16.18 -6.96 5.77
C PRO A 48 -15.59 -7.69 4.55
N ARG A 49 -16.12 -7.44 3.35
CA ARG A 49 -15.59 -8.00 2.09
C ARG A 49 -14.46 -7.17 1.48
N SER A 50 -14.17 -6.00 2.03
CA SER A 50 -13.10 -5.12 1.54
C SER A 50 -11.72 -5.64 1.94
N LEU A 51 -10.70 -5.31 1.13
CA LEU A 51 -9.29 -5.49 1.47
C LEU A 51 -8.65 -4.13 1.74
N VAL A 52 -8.08 -3.96 2.92
CA VAL A 52 -7.54 -2.66 3.37
C VAL A 52 -6.02 -2.72 3.47
N PHE A 53 -5.32 -1.87 2.72
CA PHE A 53 -3.87 -1.75 2.76
C PHE A 53 -3.45 -0.50 3.53
N SER A 54 -2.65 -0.69 4.58
CA SER A 54 -2.11 0.39 5.42
C SER A 54 -0.59 0.47 5.29
N PHE A 55 -0.06 1.68 5.12
CA PHE A 55 1.35 1.87 4.75
C PHE A 55 2.23 2.39 5.89
N ASN A 56 3.46 1.87 5.91
CA ASN A 56 4.57 2.32 6.75
C ASN A 56 4.17 2.37 8.23
N LYS A 57 4.17 3.54 8.86
CA LYS A 57 3.83 3.72 10.29
C LYS A 57 2.37 3.37 10.65
N CYS A 58 1.55 2.97 9.66
CA CYS A 58 0.17 2.53 9.86
C CYS A 58 -0.65 3.49 10.73
N ARG A 59 -0.50 4.80 10.49
CA ARG A 59 -1.00 5.88 11.36
C ARG A 59 -2.53 5.90 11.49
N GLN A 60 -3.25 5.18 10.64
CA GLN A 60 -4.71 5.21 10.62
C GLN A 60 -5.38 3.96 11.19
N LEU A 61 -4.64 2.93 11.63
CA LEU A 61 -5.22 1.68 12.13
C LEU A 61 -6.34 1.87 13.17
N HIS A 62 -6.13 2.75 14.15
CA HIS A 62 -7.13 3.11 15.18
C HIS A 62 -8.44 3.73 14.67
N LYS A 63 -8.55 4.04 13.38
CA LYS A 63 -9.75 4.60 12.74
C LYS A 63 -10.44 3.58 11.83
N LEU A 64 -9.81 2.43 11.56
CA LEU A 64 -10.30 1.42 10.63
C LEU A 64 -11.24 0.43 11.32
N PRO A 65 -12.19 -0.16 10.57
CA PRO A 65 -13.01 -1.26 11.07
C PRO A 65 -12.16 -2.51 11.35
N PHE A 66 -12.47 -3.22 12.43
CA PHE A 66 -11.72 -4.41 12.86
C PHE A 66 -12.21 -5.70 12.19
N ASP A 67 -13.44 -5.73 11.71
CA ASP A 67 -14.12 -6.86 11.06
C ASP A 67 -13.83 -6.93 9.55
N THR A 68 -12.65 -6.48 9.13
CA THR A 68 -12.24 -6.40 7.73
C THR A 68 -10.85 -7.02 7.54
N SER A 69 -10.55 -7.51 6.34
CA SER A 69 -9.21 -8.03 6.02
C SER A 69 -8.22 -6.88 5.84
N HIS A 70 -7.19 -6.84 6.71
CA HIS A 70 -6.13 -5.84 6.64
C HIS A 70 -4.84 -6.43 6.05
N TYR A 71 -4.07 -5.57 5.41
CA TYR A 71 -2.71 -5.83 4.95
C TYR A 71 -1.83 -4.65 5.37
N LEU A 72 -0.73 -4.94 6.05
CA LEU A 72 0.25 -3.94 6.48
C LEU A 72 1.40 -3.95 5.49
N VAL A 73 1.70 -2.82 4.88
CA VAL A 73 2.73 -2.71 3.84
C VAL A 73 3.86 -1.84 4.36
N HIS A 74 5.05 -2.41 4.38
CA HIS A 74 6.27 -1.71 4.77
C HIS A 74 7.31 -1.83 3.67
N ARG A 75 8.21 -0.85 3.59
CA ARG A 75 9.39 -0.92 2.72
C ARG A 75 10.62 -1.24 3.55
N TYR A 76 11.41 -2.22 3.11
CA TYR A 76 12.68 -2.54 3.73
C TYR A 76 13.74 -1.48 3.38
N GLY A 77 14.41 -0.95 4.39
CA GLY A 77 15.51 -0.01 4.19
C GLY A 77 16.83 -0.76 3.99
N VAL A 78 17.25 -0.93 2.73
CA VAL A 78 18.42 -1.74 2.35
C VAL A 78 19.72 -1.27 3.01
N ARG A 79 19.91 0.05 3.23
CA ARG A 79 21.19 0.62 3.72
C ARG A 79 21.39 0.52 5.23
N ASP A 80 20.31 0.64 6.01
CA ASP A 80 20.38 0.58 7.48
C ASP A 80 20.01 -0.82 8.01
N LYS A 81 19.66 -1.77 7.13
CA LYS A 81 19.10 -3.09 7.48
C LYS A 81 17.99 -2.97 8.54
N HIS A 82 17.12 -1.97 8.38
CA HIS A 82 16.07 -1.64 9.33
C HIS A 82 14.72 -1.59 8.62
N TYR A 83 13.70 -2.17 9.27
CA TYR A 83 12.33 -2.12 8.81
C TYR A 83 11.79 -0.69 8.93
N PHE A 84 11.49 -0.04 7.81
CA PHE A 84 10.91 1.29 7.83
C PHE A 84 9.42 1.19 8.21
N GLY A 85 9.03 1.83 9.30
CA GLY A 85 7.61 2.00 9.64
C GLY A 85 7.06 1.12 10.75
N TYR A 86 7.87 0.65 11.70
CA TYR A 86 7.32 0.11 12.95
C TYR A 86 6.40 1.18 13.61
N PRO A 87 5.26 0.79 14.22
CA PRO A 87 4.31 1.72 14.79
C PRO A 87 4.97 2.66 15.79
N HIS A 88 4.44 3.87 15.88
CA HIS A 88 4.79 4.77 16.97
C HIS A 88 4.61 4.06 18.32
N LYS A 89 5.55 4.19 19.27
CA LYS A 89 5.58 3.46 20.56
C LYS A 89 4.21 3.39 21.27
N LEU A 90 3.45 4.48 21.24
CA LEU A 90 2.10 4.58 21.82
C LEU A 90 1.01 3.71 21.15
N ARG A 91 1.32 3.06 20.03
CA ARG A 91 0.37 2.29 19.21
C ARG A 91 0.82 0.85 18.99
N VAL A 92 1.90 0.43 19.63
CA VAL A 92 2.45 -0.92 19.53
C VAL A 92 1.41 -1.96 19.95
N ARG A 93 0.71 -1.78 21.08
CA ARG A 93 -0.34 -2.72 21.51
C ARG A 93 -1.51 -2.88 20.52
N LEU A 94 -1.90 -1.77 19.87
CA LEU A 94 -2.94 -1.82 18.85
C LEU A 94 -2.43 -2.52 17.60
N PHE A 95 -1.18 -2.24 17.21
CA PHE A 95 -0.54 -2.93 16.10
C PHE A 95 -0.36 -4.41 16.39
N GLU A 96 0.09 -4.83 17.57
CA GLU A 96 0.19 -6.24 17.96
C GLU A 96 -1.18 -6.95 17.95
N ARG A 97 -2.25 -6.24 18.28
CA ARG A 97 -3.62 -6.76 18.18
C ARG A 97 -4.04 -6.96 16.72
N PHE A 98 -3.71 -6.03 15.82
CA PHE A 98 -3.97 -6.19 14.39
C PHE A 98 -3.03 -7.26 13.79
N ALA A 99 -1.72 -7.14 14.00
CA ALA A 99 -0.65 -7.92 13.40
C ALA A 99 -0.72 -9.43 13.68
N ARG A 100 -1.35 -9.87 14.78
CA ARG A 100 -1.55 -11.30 15.04
C ARG A 100 -2.37 -11.99 13.95
N ASP A 101 -3.37 -11.30 13.41
CA ASP A 101 -4.32 -11.83 12.43
C ASP A 101 -4.20 -11.13 11.07
N THR A 102 -3.18 -10.29 10.89
CA THR A 102 -3.01 -9.41 9.72
C THR A 102 -1.77 -9.81 8.93
N THR A 103 -1.94 -9.91 7.61
CA THR A 103 -0.82 -10.15 6.70
C THR A 103 0.06 -8.92 6.57
N THR A 104 1.37 -9.11 6.69
CA THR A 104 2.38 -8.07 6.49
C THR A 104 3.15 -8.32 5.19
N LEU A 105 3.20 -7.30 4.34
CA LEU A 105 3.95 -7.30 3.09
C LEU A 105 5.19 -6.41 3.24
N LEU A 106 6.36 -6.96 2.95
CA LEU A 106 7.65 -6.28 3.01
C LEU A 106 8.18 -6.08 1.59
N LEU A 107 8.15 -4.85 1.11
CA LEU A 107 8.67 -4.49 -0.21
C LEU A 107 10.21 -4.36 -0.18
N ASP A 108 10.90 -4.92 -1.19
CA ASP A 108 12.37 -4.84 -1.38
C ASP A 108 13.23 -5.44 -0.26
N GLY A 109 12.68 -6.34 0.55
CA GLY A 109 13.40 -7.07 1.58
C GLY A 109 13.44 -8.56 1.31
N GLU A 110 14.59 -9.19 1.54
CA GLU A 110 14.67 -10.63 1.80
C GLU A 110 14.07 -10.86 3.19
N ALA A 111 12.75 -11.02 3.24
CA ALA A 111 12.09 -11.39 4.48
C ALA A 111 12.13 -12.90 4.59
N GLU A 112 13.09 -13.43 5.35
CA GLU A 112 12.85 -14.67 6.09
C GLU A 112 11.58 -14.42 6.94
N PRO A 113 10.53 -15.26 6.86
CA PRO A 113 9.36 -15.10 7.69
C PRO A 113 9.82 -15.16 9.16
N ALA A 114 9.82 -14.01 9.83
CA ALA A 114 10.32 -13.86 11.19
C ALA A 114 9.40 -14.63 12.16
N ASP A 115 9.58 -15.94 12.33
CA ASP A 115 8.78 -16.87 13.17
C ASP A 115 7.24 -16.73 13.04
N GLY A 116 6.79 -15.98 12.04
CA GLY A 116 5.53 -15.24 12.08
C GLY A 116 4.72 -15.61 10.86
N LYS A 117 3.65 -16.36 11.11
CA LYS A 117 2.83 -17.06 10.10
C LYS A 117 2.19 -16.19 8.99
N HIS A 118 2.48 -14.89 8.91
CA HIS A 118 1.79 -13.94 8.03
C HIS A 118 2.68 -12.82 7.46
N VAL A 119 4.00 -12.99 7.41
CA VAL A 119 4.94 -12.00 6.83
C VAL A 119 5.47 -12.50 5.50
N TYR A 120 5.36 -11.68 4.44
CA TYR A 120 5.79 -12.02 3.09
C TYR A 120 6.67 -10.93 2.49
N GLY A 121 7.82 -11.32 1.92
CA GLY A 121 8.64 -10.44 1.09
C GLY A 121 8.06 -10.33 -0.32
N ILE A 122 8.02 -9.12 -0.86
CA ILE A 122 7.67 -8.85 -2.26
C ILE A 122 8.81 -8.04 -2.89
N PRO A 123 9.49 -8.54 -3.93
CA PRO A 123 10.52 -7.77 -4.61
C PRO A 123 9.91 -6.55 -5.30
N MET A 124 10.55 -5.37 -5.23
CA MET A 124 10.11 -4.25 -6.04
C MET A 124 10.66 -4.38 -7.46
N LEU A 125 9.76 -4.67 -8.39
CA LEU A 125 10.10 -4.86 -9.79
C LEU A 125 9.97 -3.52 -10.52
N GLY A 126 11.05 -3.07 -11.17
CA GLY A 126 11.02 -1.87 -12.03
C GLY A 126 10.21 -2.02 -13.32
N LYS A 127 9.63 -3.21 -13.58
CA LYS A 127 8.95 -3.56 -14.82
C LYS A 127 7.42 -3.50 -14.74
N LEU A 128 6.85 -3.02 -13.62
CA LEU A 128 5.40 -2.82 -13.54
C LEU A 128 4.97 -1.73 -14.52
N SER A 129 3.82 -1.89 -15.17
CA SER A 129 3.38 -0.99 -16.26
C SER A 129 3.30 0.49 -15.83
N LEU A 130 2.88 0.78 -14.60
CA LEU A 130 2.83 2.18 -14.09
C LEU A 130 4.20 2.74 -13.69
N LEU A 131 5.22 1.91 -13.56
CA LEU A 131 6.61 2.31 -13.32
C LEU A 131 7.39 2.47 -14.62
N GLU A 132 6.78 2.15 -15.77
CA GLU A 132 7.39 2.39 -17.07
C GLU A 132 7.65 3.89 -17.22
N ASN A 133 8.90 4.27 -17.49
CA ASN A 133 9.37 5.66 -17.55
C ASN A 133 9.33 6.42 -16.22
N TYR A 134 9.25 5.73 -15.07
CA TYR A 134 9.42 6.38 -13.78
C TYR A 134 10.80 7.08 -13.73
N PRO A 135 10.88 8.37 -13.38
CA PRO A 135 12.07 9.19 -13.65
C PRO A 135 13.14 9.01 -12.56
N PHE A 136 13.59 7.78 -12.33
CA PHE A 136 14.55 7.42 -11.30
C PHE A 136 15.81 8.30 -11.33
N ASP A 137 16.32 8.60 -12.52
CA ASP A 137 17.56 9.38 -12.71
C ASP A 137 17.44 10.85 -12.29
N THR A 138 16.21 11.37 -12.19
CA THR A 138 15.95 12.77 -11.77
C THR A 138 15.77 12.90 -10.27
N LEU A 139 15.67 11.78 -9.55
CA LEU A 139 15.42 11.78 -8.13
C LEU A 139 16.75 11.90 -7.35
N PRO A 140 16.70 12.37 -6.09
CA PRO A 140 17.86 12.28 -5.21
C PRO A 140 18.39 10.85 -5.13
N GLU A 141 19.65 10.67 -4.73
CA GLU A 141 20.36 9.37 -4.66
C GLU A 141 19.59 8.23 -3.93
N ARG A 142 18.60 8.57 -3.10
CA ARG A 142 17.75 7.63 -2.34
C ARG A 142 16.26 7.72 -2.69
N GLY A 143 15.95 8.35 -3.82
CA GLY A 143 14.60 8.50 -4.30
C GLY A 143 14.13 7.33 -5.15
N GLY A 144 12.83 7.12 -5.21
CA GLY A 144 12.22 6.05 -6.00
C GLY A 144 10.70 6.14 -5.92
N ALA A 145 10.00 5.09 -6.36
CA ALA A 145 8.57 4.99 -6.16
C ALA A 145 8.22 4.96 -4.66
N SER A 146 7.16 5.66 -4.27
CA SER A 146 6.60 5.57 -2.93
C SER A 146 6.03 4.18 -2.70
N THR A 147 6.03 3.70 -1.44
CA THR A 147 5.44 2.40 -1.06
C THR A 147 3.97 2.29 -1.51
N GLY A 148 3.25 3.41 -1.42
CA GLY A 148 1.85 3.51 -1.84
C GLY A 148 1.71 3.35 -3.35
N PHE A 149 2.49 4.10 -4.13
CA PHE A 149 2.45 4.02 -5.59
C PHE A 149 2.90 2.67 -6.12
N TYR A 150 3.92 2.05 -5.53
CA TYR A 150 4.32 0.70 -5.90
C TYR A 150 3.17 -0.30 -5.69
N MET A 151 2.45 -0.23 -4.57
CA MET A 151 1.30 -1.12 -4.35
C MET A 151 0.15 -0.83 -5.31
N ILE A 152 -0.07 0.43 -5.69
CA ILE A 152 -1.05 0.78 -6.74
C ILE A 152 -0.67 0.10 -8.06
N ALA A 153 0.61 0.22 -8.47
CA ALA A 153 1.13 -0.42 -9.68
C ALA A 153 0.99 -1.94 -9.63
N LEU A 154 1.37 -2.56 -8.52
CA LEU A 154 1.28 -4.01 -8.33
C LEU A 154 -0.18 -4.50 -8.39
N LEU A 155 -1.10 -3.81 -7.71
CA LEU A 155 -2.51 -4.18 -7.71
C LEU A 155 -3.16 -3.99 -9.09
N ALA A 156 -2.77 -2.95 -9.83
CA ALA A 156 -3.24 -2.74 -11.20
C ALA A 156 -2.74 -3.83 -12.16
N GLU A 157 -1.48 -4.23 -12.03
CA GLU A 157 -0.89 -5.33 -12.79
C GLU A 157 -1.61 -6.64 -12.49
N LEU A 158 -1.80 -6.98 -11.19
CA LEU A 158 -2.54 -8.17 -10.77
C LEU A 158 -4.00 -8.15 -11.23
N LYS A 159 -4.67 -7.00 -11.14
CA LYS A 159 -6.05 -6.83 -11.61
C LYS A 159 -6.17 -7.19 -13.09
N THR A 160 -5.25 -6.67 -13.91
CA THR A 160 -5.21 -6.93 -15.35
C THR A 160 -4.84 -8.37 -15.66
N ALA A 161 -3.75 -8.85 -15.07
CA ALA A 161 -3.23 -10.20 -15.26
C ALA A 161 -4.25 -11.28 -14.90
N LEU A 162 -5.00 -11.10 -13.82
CA LEU A 162 -5.91 -12.11 -13.29
C LEU A 162 -7.38 -11.87 -13.68
N GLY A 163 -7.68 -10.83 -14.46
CA GLY A 163 -9.04 -10.48 -14.86
C GLY A 163 -9.95 -10.13 -13.66
N LEU A 164 -9.42 -9.46 -12.65
CA LEU A 164 -10.15 -9.15 -11.41
C LEU A 164 -11.02 -7.91 -11.58
N ASP A 165 -12.18 -7.89 -10.92
CA ASP A 165 -13.15 -6.79 -11.04
C ASP A 165 -13.35 -5.96 -9.76
N PHE A 166 -12.39 -5.99 -8.84
CA PHE A 166 -12.49 -5.14 -7.65
C PHE A 166 -12.40 -3.64 -8.01
N SER A 167 -13.15 -2.81 -7.28
CA SER A 167 -13.00 -1.35 -7.27
C SER A 167 -11.81 -0.93 -6.39
N MET A 168 -11.16 0.20 -6.70
CA MET A 168 -10.03 0.72 -5.92
C MET A 168 -10.35 2.10 -5.36
N ALA A 169 -10.20 2.27 -4.04
CA ALA A 169 -10.35 3.55 -3.35
C ALA A 169 -9.04 3.97 -2.67
N LEU A 170 -8.63 5.22 -2.86
CA LEU A 170 -7.37 5.78 -2.36
C LEU A 170 -7.64 6.90 -1.35
N ILE A 171 -7.30 6.66 -0.08
CA ILE A 171 -7.52 7.64 0.99
C ILE A 171 -6.24 8.42 1.27
N GLY A 172 -6.28 9.73 1.02
CA GLY A 172 -5.23 10.66 1.41
C GLY A 172 -3.95 10.61 0.58
N PHE A 173 -4.05 10.09 -0.65
CA PHE A 173 -3.03 10.16 -1.72
C PHE A 173 -3.10 11.51 -2.45
N THR A 174 -3.18 12.61 -1.69
CA THR A 174 -3.40 13.97 -2.20
C THR A 174 -2.25 14.92 -1.85
N ASP A 175 -2.16 16.04 -2.56
CA ASP A 175 -1.15 17.07 -2.30
C ASP A 175 -1.25 17.71 -0.90
N GLY A 176 -0.11 18.19 -0.40
CA GLY A 176 0.01 19.01 0.82
C GLY A 176 -0.18 18.32 2.19
N GLY A 177 -0.47 17.02 2.25
CA GLY A 177 -0.82 16.30 3.49
C GLY A 177 0.29 15.73 4.39
N GLY A 178 1.56 15.55 3.95
CA GLY A 178 2.55 14.76 4.72
C GLY A 178 3.92 15.39 4.98
N GLY A 179 4.14 16.65 4.59
CA GLY A 179 5.35 17.40 4.94
C GLY A 179 6.65 16.67 4.54
N ARG A 180 7.70 16.74 5.38
CA ARG A 180 9.02 16.10 5.13
C ARG A 180 8.98 14.58 4.90
N GLN A 181 7.87 13.90 5.20
CA GLN A 181 7.72 12.46 4.96
C GLN A 181 7.57 12.13 3.46
N TRP A 182 7.50 13.16 2.61
CA TRP A 182 7.25 13.06 1.18
C TRP A 182 8.44 13.51 0.33
N TYR A 183 9.65 13.58 0.89
CA TYR A 183 10.84 13.88 0.07
C TYR A 183 11.33 12.61 -0.66
N GLY A 184 11.82 12.76 -1.90
CA GLY A 184 12.47 11.67 -2.65
C GLY A 184 11.57 10.84 -3.58
N HIS A 185 10.38 11.31 -3.91
CA HIS A 185 9.46 10.62 -4.85
C HIS A 185 9.06 11.55 -5.99
N ALA A 186 8.80 10.98 -7.17
CA ALA A 186 8.33 11.71 -8.34
C ALA A 186 6.80 11.90 -8.25
N TRP A 187 6.33 12.64 -7.25
CA TRP A 187 4.90 12.70 -6.91
C TRP A 187 3.99 13.09 -8.06
N GLU A 188 4.45 14.02 -8.90
CA GLU A 188 3.68 14.44 -10.06
C GLU A 188 3.46 13.28 -11.03
N PHE A 189 4.52 12.53 -11.31
CA PHE A 189 4.45 11.30 -12.09
C PHE A 189 3.53 10.26 -11.42
N GLU A 190 3.73 9.99 -10.12
CA GLU A 190 2.92 9.00 -9.40
C GLU A 190 1.42 9.31 -9.46
N ARG A 191 1.05 10.58 -9.27
CA ARG A 191 -0.35 11.02 -9.35
C ARG A 191 -0.91 10.91 -10.76
N GLN A 192 -0.16 11.39 -11.76
CA GLN A 192 -0.60 11.32 -13.15
C GLN A 192 -0.84 9.87 -13.58
N MET A 193 0.06 8.96 -13.22
CA MET A 193 -0.08 7.53 -13.53
C MET A 193 -1.22 6.88 -12.74
N THR A 194 -1.37 7.21 -11.46
CA THR A 194 -2.48 6.73 -10.63
C THR A 194 -3.84 7.16 -11.18
N ALA A 195 -3.96 8.41 -11.65
CA ALA A 195 -5.21 8.95 -12.20
C ALA A 195 -5.69 8.19 -13.44
N ARG A 196 -4.77 7.61 -14.24
CA ARG A 196 -5.11 6.79 -15.42
C ARG A 196 -5.88 5.52 -15.07
N LEU A 197 -5.76 5.03 -13.84
CA LEU A 197 -6.52 3.87 -13.36
C LEU A 197 -7.97 4.21 -12.98
N ASN A 198 -8.33 5.49 -12.98
CA ASN A 198 -9.63 6.00 -12.52
C ASN A 198 -10.08 5.46 -11.13
N PRO A 199 -9.22 5.52 -10.09
CA PRO A 199 -9.62 5.09 -8.76
C PRO A 199 -10.57 6.09 -8.10
N GLU A 200 -11.32 5.63 -7.11
CA GLU A 200 -12.08 6.52 -6.23
C GLU A 200 -11.12 7.28 -5.30
N MET A 201 -10.96 8.58 -5.53
CA MET A 201 -10.08 9.44 -4.73
C MET A 201 -10.82 10.02 -3.53
N ILE A 202 -10.35 9.69 -2.32
CA ILE A 202 -10.86 10.29 -1.08
C ILE A 202 -9.81 11.28 -0.59
N GLU A 203 -10.04 12.52 -0.99
CA GLU A 203 -9.07 13.59 -0.81
C GLU A 203 -8.95 14.02 0.65
N VAL A 204 -7.71 14.28 1.07
CA VAL A 204 -7.40 14.66 2.45
C VAL A 204 -6.49 15.87 2.44
N PHE A 205 -7.11 17.02 2.65
CA PHE A 205 -6.41 18.29 2.73
C PHE A 205 -5.98 18.61 4.17
N PRO A 206 -4.83 19.28 4.34
CA PRO A 206 -4.50 19.87 5.64
C PRO A 206 -5.62 20.81 6.09
N LYS A 207 -5.86 20.88 7.41
CA LYS A 207 -6.70 21.95 7.96
C LYS A 207 -6.06 23.28 7.55
N LYS A 208 -6.82 24.18 6.92
CA LYS A 208 -6.37 25.57 6.71
C LYS A 208 -5.81 26.05 8.04
N GLN A 209 -4.55 26.46 8.06
CA GLN A 209 -4.03 27.25 9.17
C GLN A 209 -4.82 28.55 9.13
N THR A 210 -5.83 28.66 9.99
CA THR A 210 -6.46 29.94 10.33
C THR A 210 -5.47 30.82 11.04
#